data_AF-A0A518I6L5-F1
#
_entry.id   AF-A0A518I6L5-F1
#
_cell.length_a   1.000
_cell.length_b   1.000
_cell.length_c   1.000
_cell.angle_alpha   90.00
_cell.angle_beta   90.00
_cell.angle_gamma   90.00
#
_symmetry.space_group_name_H-M   'P 1'
#
loop_
_entity.id
_entity.type
_entity.pdbx_description
1 polymer ?
#
loop_
_entity_poly.entity_id
_entity_poly.type
_entity_poly.pdbx_seq_one_letter_code
_entity_poly.pdbx_strand_id
1 'polypeptide(L)'
;MLRNTAVESQSIREEEQVARRCSRLGCVHGWAPLILLPGSVLLWFPEDLPAWSFMWMLSFSIYAGCKWLTWRRTSIEGAPLWKHAGFLLAWPGMDAGAFLKSPAYSKIDPCRAQEWLFAWFQFAVGLCLFWGVSRLVPPRYPLMVGWIGMIGIVMTLHFGLFRLLSCGWRSLNVNARPLMDRPLASASISEFWGVRWNTAFRDLTHRFLFVPLFPRCGVWGTTLIAFLISGLVHDLVISVPAQGGYGGPTLFFLIQGIAILISRSRFGRKVGLRHGFTGWCFAMLVLLLPAAILFHPAFVETVIIPFMKTLGAIA
;
A
#
# COMPACT_ATOMS: atom_id res chain seq x y z
N MET A 1 -18.34 -40.46 5.77
CA MET A 1 -17.78 -39.63 6.87
C MET A 1 -16.28 -39.82 7.09
N LEU A 2 -15.71 -41.02 6.96
CA LEU A 2 -14.28 -41.30 7.24
C LEU A 2 -13.26 -40.78 6.19
N ARG A 3 -13.69 -40.39 4.98
CA ARG A 3 -12.78 -39.90 3.92
C ARG A 3 -12.44 -38.41 4.03
N ASN A 4 -13.31 -37.60 4.65
CA ASN A 4 -13.08 -36.15 4.81
C ASN A 4 -12.09 -35.84 5.93
N THR A 5 -12.08 -36.64 7.01
CA THR A 5 -11.15 -36.48 8.13
C THR A 5 -9.70 -36.77 7.75
N ALA A 6 -9.46 -37.68 6.80
CA ALA A 6 -8.12 -37.99 6.31
C ALA A 6 -7.51 -36.85 5.50
N VAL A 7 -8.29 -36.22 4.62
CA VAL A 7 -7.86 -35.07 3.77
C VAL A 7 -7.61 -33.82 4.62
N GLU A 8 -8.48 -33.56 5.60
CA GLU A 8 -8.33 -32.45 6.55
C GLU A 8 -7.10 -32.69 7.47
N SER A 9 -6.84 -33.94 7.87
CA SER A 9 -5.62 -34.27 8.62
C SER A 9 -4.33 -34.21 7.79
N GLN A 10 -4.41 -34.31 6.47
CA GLN A 10 -3.27 -34.13 5.56
C GLN A 10 -3.00 -32.64 5.32
N SER A 11 -4.02 -31.80 5.10
CA SER A 11 -3.82 -30.36 4.91
C SER A 11 -3.29 -29.69 6.19
N ILE A 12 -3.78 -30.11 7.36
CA ILE A 12 -3.28 -29.62 8.66
C ILE A 12 -1.82 -30.05 8.88
N ARG A 13 -1.43 -31.27 8.46
CA ARG A 13 -0.04 -31.73 8.55
C ARG A 13 0.88 -31.02 7.56
N GLU A 14 0.40 -30.69 6.36
CA GLU A 14 1.14 -29.89 5.39
C GLU A 14 1.31 -28.45 5.88
N GLU A 15 0.28 -27.83 6.46
CA GLU A 15 0.37 -26.50 7.08
C GLU A 15 1.29 -26.48 8.30
N GLU A 16 1.23 -27.51 9.16
CA GLU A 16 2.17 -27.68 10.28
C GLU A 16 3.60 -27.93 9.79
N GLN A 17 3.80 -28.68 8.71
CA GLN A 17 5.13 -28.88 8.13
C GLN A 17 5.68 -27.60 7.50
N VAL A 18 4.85 -26.79 6.83
CA VAL A 18 5.22 -25.45 6.33
C VAL A 18 5.58 -24.53 7.49
N ALA A 19 4.83 -24.58 8.60
CA ALA A 19 5.13 -23.82 9.81
C ALA A 19 6.42 -24.29 10.52
N ARG A 20 6.69 -25.60 10.54
CA ARG A 20 7.91 -26.19 11.16
C ARG A 20 9.17 -26.04 10.29
N ARG A 21 9.04 -25.87 8.97
CA ARG A 21 10.18 -25.64 8.05
C ARG A 21 10.77 -24.22 8.13
N CYS A 22 10.14 -23.32 8.89
CA CYS A 22 10.76 -22.09 9.34
C CYS A 22 11.88 -22.41 10.35
N SER A 23 13.06 -22.78 9.84
CA SER A 23 14.28 -22.83 10.65
C SER A 23 14.47 -21.47 11.34
N ARG A 24 14.97 -21.46 12.57
CA ARG A 24 15.20 -20.22 13.34
C ARG A 24 16.09 -19.21 12.59
N LEU A 25 16.93 -19.67 11.64
CA LEU A 25 17.73 -18.85 10.72
C LEU A 25 16.93 -18.33 9.50
N GLY A 26 15.96 -19.10 9.00
CA GLY A 26 15.05 -18.67 7.93
C GLY A 26 14.13 -17.53 8.35
N CYS A 27 13.91 -17.33 9.65
CA CYS A 27 13.07 -16.25 10.18
C CYS A 27 13.72 -14.86 10.04
N VAL A 28 15.05 -14.76 10.00
CA VAL A 28 15.81 -13.50 9.85
C VAL A 28 16.20 -13.23 8.39
N HIS A 29 16.19 -14.25 7.54
CA HIS A 29 16.61 -14.14 6.15
C HIS A 29 15.76 -13.11 5.38
N GLY A 30 16.43 -12.14 4.76
CA GLY A 30 15.79 -11.08 3.96
C GLY A 30 15.33 -9.85 4.74
N TRP A 31 15.41 -9.81 6.07
CA TRP A 31 14.98 -8.65 6.86
C TRP A 31 16.02 -7.53 6.94
N ALA A 32 17.30 -7.84 6.76
CA ALA A 32 18.38 -6.88 6.99
C ALA A 32 18.20 -5.54 6.24
N PRO A 33 17.89 -5.49 4.92
CA PRO A 33 17.68 -4.22 4.24
C PRO A 33 16.45 -3.44 4.72
N LEU A 34 15.40 -4.11 5.21
CA LEU A 34 14.22 -3.45 5.75
C LEU A 34 14.50 -2.73 7.07
N ILE A 35 15.53 -3.13 7.81
CA ILE A 35 15.94 -2.49 9.07
C ILE A 35 17.08 -1.51 8.82
N LEU A 36 18.13 -1.95 8.12
CA LEU A 36 19.37 -1.20 7.93
C LEU A 36 19.17 0.02 7.03
N LEU A 37 18.39 -0.07 5.94
CA LEU A 37 18.22 1.07 5.04
C LEU A 37 17.45 2.21 5.72
N PRO A 38 16.25 2.01 6.30
CA PRO A 38 15.57 3.09 7.00
C PRO A 38 16.36 3.58 8.22
N GLY A 39 17.01 2.68 8.96
CA GLY A 39 17.87 3.05 10.09
C GLY A 39 19.04 3.95 9.68
N SER A 40 19.69 3.67 8.55
CA SER A 40 20.76 4.51 8.01
C SER A 40 20.27 5.90 7.62
N VAL A 41 19.05 5.99 7.05
CA VAL A 41 18.42 7.27 6.72
C VAL A 41 18.13 8.05 8.00
N LEU A 42 17.59 7.43 9.04
CA LEU A 42 17.31 8.12 10.31
C LEU A 42 18.56 8.62 11.04
N LEU A 43 19.68 7.90 10.93
CA LEU A 43 20.91 8.21 11.68
C LEU A 43 21.85 9.15 10.94
N TRP A 44 21.83 9.14 9.60
CA TRP A 44 22.83 9.82 8.78
C TRP A 44 22.21 10.78 7.74
N PHE A 45 20.91 11.09 7.84
CA PHE A 45 20.33 12.14 7.00
C PHE A 45 21.00 13.48 7.29
N PRO A 46 21.55 14.19 6.28
CA PRO A 46 22.12 15.52 6.49
C PRO A 46 21.04 16.50 6.95
N GLU A 47 21.29 17.22 8.05
CA GLU A 47 20.32 18.19 8.63
C GLU A 47 20.02 19.36 7.68
N ASP A 48 20.95 19.69 6.79
CA ASP A 48 20.83 20.81 5.84
C ASP A 48 19.88 20.54 4.67
N LEU A 49 19.46 19.28 4.48
CA LEU A 49 18.59 18.89 3.38
C LEU A 49 17.11 19.08 3.74
N PRO A 50 16.25 19.41 2.76
CA PRO A 50 14.86 19.73 3.03
C PRO A 50 14.05 18.50 3.49
N ALA A 51 13.07 18.72 4.36
CA ALA A 51 12.21 17.68 4.95
C ALA A 51 11.55 16.75 3.91
N TRP A 52 11.19 17.26 2.74
CA TRP A 52 10.63 16.41 1.67
C TRP A 52 11.61 15.37 1.15
N SER A 53 12.91 15.72 1.07
CA SER A 53 13.93 14.79 0.59
C SER A 53 14.19 13.71 1.64
N PHE A 54 14.13 14.05 2.92
CA PHE A 54 14.15 13.09 4.02
C PHE A 54 12.97 12.11 3.94
N MET A 55 11.75 12.64 3.78
CA MET A 55 10.53 11.84 3.63
C MET A 55 10.62 10.85 2.46
N TRP A 56 11.07 11.31 1.29
CA TRP A 56 11.22 10.45 0.12
C TRP A 56 12.32 9.40 0.31
N MET A 57 13.48 9.77 0.84
CA MET A 57 14.56 8.81 1.06
C MET A 57 14.16 7.74 2.08
N LEU A 58 13.46 8.12 3.14
CA LEU A 58 12.90 7.19 4.10
C LEU A 58 11.85 6.27 3.46
N SER A 59 10.92 6.82 2.67
CA SER A 59 9.91 6.06 1.92
C SER A 59 10.54 5.05 0.96
N PHE A 60 11.53 5.47 0.17
CA PHE A 60 12.24 4.61 -0.79
C PHE A 60 13.07 3.54 -0.07
N SER A 61 13.67 3.84 1.07
CA SER A 61 14.43 2.86 1.85
C SER A 61 13.53 1.74 2.41
N ILE A 62 12.35 2.09 2.95
CA ILE A 62 11.34 1.13 3.42
C ILE A 62 10.82 0.31 2.23
N TYR A 63 10.47 0.98 1.12
CA TYR A 63 10.02 0.33 -0.10
C TYR A 63 11.05 -0.70 -0.61
N ALA A 64 12.32 -0.31 -0.71
CA ALA A 64 13.42 -1.16 -1.16
C ALA A 64 13.61 -2.36 -0.21
N GLY A 65 13.53 -2.14 1.11
CA GLY A 65 13.57 -3.20 2.11
C GLY A 65 12.43 -4.21 1.96
N CYS A 66 11.20 -3.74 1.76
CA CYS A 66 10.02 -4.59 1.53
C CYS A 66 10.14 -5.37 0.20
N LYS A 67 10.62 -4.71 -0.85
CA LYS A 67 10.91 -5.33 -2.16
C LYS A 67 11.95 -6.43 -2.04
N TRP A 68 13.03 -6.17 -1.34
CA TRP A 68 14.07 -7.15 -1.08
C TRP A 68 13.53 -8.34 -0.28
N LEU A 69 12.80 -8.08 0.82
CA LEU A 69 12.22 -9.12 1.67
C LEU A 69 11.29 -10.05 0.87
N THR A 70 10.38 -9.47 0.08
CA THR A 70 9.44 -10.24 -0.76
C THR A 70 10.15 -11.05 -1.83
N TRP A 71 11.14 -10.47 -2.52
CA TRP A 71 11.93 -11.16 -3.53
C TRP A 71 12.77 -12.29 -2.94
N ARG A 72 13.54 -12.03 -1.87
CA ARG A 72 14.43 -13.04 -1.25
C ARG A 72 13.68 -14.21 -0.63
N ARG A 73 12.44 -14.02 -0.21
CA ARG A 73 11.58 -15.08 0.35
C ARG A 73 10.72 -15.76 -0.70
N THR A 74 10.92 -15.46 -1.97
CA THR A 74 10.22 -16.12 -3.07
C THR A 74 11.26 -16.69 -4.02
N SER A 75 11.47 -18.01 -3.95
CA SER A 75 12.23 -18.74 -4.96
C SER A 75 11.24 -19.36 -5.95
N ILE A 76 11.39 -19.05 -7.23
CA ILE A 76 10.67 -19.69 -8.33
C ILE A 76 11.73 -20.28 -9.25
N GLU A 77 11.86 -21.59 -9.24
CA GLU A 77 12.79 -22.31 -10.12
C GLU A 77 12.46 -22.03 -11.59
N GLY A 78 13.49 -21.79 -12.40
CA GLY A 78 13.34 -21.52 -13.83
C GLY A 78 12.79 -20.14 -14.20
N ALA A 79 12.61 -19.22 -13.24
CA ALA A 79 12.25 -17.83 -13.57
C ALA A 79 13.43 -17.11 -14.28
N PRO A 80 13.21 -16.48 -15.44
CA PRO A 80 14.28 -15.81 -16.17
C PRO A 80 14.75 -14.53 -15.45
N LEU A 81 16.04 -14.19 -15.58
CA LEU A 81 16.66 -13.04 -14.92
C LEU A 81 15.97 -11.71 -15.20
N TRP A 82 15.45 -11.49 -16.42
CA TRP A 82 14.73 -10.27 -16.77
C TRP A 82 13.45 -10.08 -15.95
N LYS A 83 12.77 -11.16 -15.51
CA LYS A 83 11.60 -11.05 -14.62
C LYS A 83 12.03 -10.64 -13.21
N HIS A 84 13.18 -11.09 -12.73
CA HIS A 84 13.72 -10.63 -11.45
C HIS A 84 14.10 -9.15 -11.52
N ALA A 85 14.80 -8.72 -12.57
CA ALA A 85 15.12 -7.31 -12.80
C ALA A 85 13.87 -6.46 -12.96
N GLY A 86 12.90 -6.91 -13.77
CA GLY A 86 11.62 -6.25 -13.97
C GLY A 86 10.81 -6.11 -12.67
N PHE A 87 10.79 -7.16 -11.84
CA PHE A 87 10.15 -7.10 -10.52
C PHE A 87 10.83 -6.06 -9.63
N LEU A 88 12.16 -6.04 -9.55
CA LEU A 88 12.89 -5.18 -8.62
C LEU A 88 12.91 -3.72 -9.05
N LEU A 89 12.99 -3.43 -10.36
CA LEU A 89 13.30 -2.10 -10.88
C LEU A 89 12.11 -1.42 -11.59
N ALA A 90 11.16 -2.18 -12.13
CA ALA A 90 10.15 -1.64 -13.05
C ALA A 90 8.71 -2.07 -12.71
N TRP A 91 8.49 -2.73 -11.57
CA TRP A 91 7.16 -3.04 -11.06
C TRP A 91 7.00 -2.62 -9.60
N PRO A 92 6.05 -1.72 -9.26
CA PRO A 92 5.86 -1.28 -7.87
C PRO A 92 5.22 -2.33 -6.94
N GLY A 93 4.61 -3.40 -7.46
CA GLY A 93 3.89 -4.38 -6.62
C GLY A 93 4.80 -5.28 -5.78
N MET A 94 4.26 -5.84 -4.69
CA MET A 94 5.03 -6.61 -3.68
C MET A 94 4.84 -8.13 -3.74
N ASP A 95 4.00 -8.64 -4.65
CA ASP A 95 3.84 -10.09 -4.85
C ASP A 95 4.86 -10.62 -5.89
N ALA A 96 6.05 -10.96 -5.39
CA ALA A 96 7.09 -11.59 -6.20
C ALA A 96 6.64 -12.94 -6.78
N GLY A 97 5.76 -13.68 -6.09
CA GLY A 97 5.31 -15.00 -6.53
C GLY A 97 4.44 -14.87 -7.77
N ALA A 98 3.47 -13.97 -7.74
CA ALA A 98 2.64 -13.66 -8.90
C ALA A 98 3.46 -13.16 -10.09
N PHE A 99 4.44 -12.27 -9.86
CA PHE A 99 5.21 -11.67 -10.95
C PHE A 99 6.20 -12.65 -11.61
N LEU A 100 6.93 -13.43 -10.81
CA LEU A 100 7.99 -14.32 -11.31
C LEU A 100 7.44 -15.60 -11.94
N LYS A 101 6.33 -16.13 -11.42
CA LYS A 101 5.73 -17.36 -11.92
C LYS A 101 5.22 -17.17 -13.35
N SER A 102 5.75 -17.96 -14.28
CA SER A 102 5.18 -18.06 -15.62
C SER A 102 3.83 -18.79 -15.53
N PRO A 103 2.74 -18.26 -16.11
CA PRO A 103 1.48 -18.98 -16.14
C PRO A 103 1.66 -20.25 -16.99
N ALA A 104 1.57 -21.42 -16.37
CA ALA A 104 1.76 -22.69 -17.07
C ALA A 104 0.64 -22.98 -18.09
N TYR A 105 -0.57 -22.46 -17.86
CA TYR A 105 -1.75 -22.79 -18.67
C TYR A 105 -2.79 -21.66 -18.85
N SER A 106 -2.68 -20.53 -18.14
CA SER A 106 -3.65 -19.42 -18.24
C SER A 106 -3.02 -18.16 -18.83
N LYS A 107 -3.53 -17.70 -19.99
CA LYS A 107 -3.19 -16.36 -20.48
C LYS A 107 -3.68 -15.34 -19.45
N ILE A 108 -2.80 -14.43 -19.04
CA ILE A 108 -3.20 -13.28 -18.23
C ILE A 108 -4.03 -12.36 -19.12
N ASP A 109 -5.18 -11.91 -18.63
CA ASP A 109 -6.04 -11.01 -19.40
C ASP A 109 -5.25 -9.76 -19.79
N PRO A 110 -5.09 -9.47 -21.09
CA PRO A 110 -4.41 -8.26 -21.53
C PRO A 110 -5.23 -7.04 -21.12
N CYS A 111 -4.54 -5.91 -20.99
CA CYS A 111 -5.20 -4.64 -20.68
C CYS A 111 -6.02 -4.18 -21.89
N ARG A 112 -7.31 -3.91 -21.66
CA ARG A 112 -8.23 -3.43 -22.71
C ARG A 112 -7.88 -2.01 -23.12
N ALA A 113 -8.24 -1.60 -24.34
CA ALA A 113 -8.01 -0.23 -24.83
C ALA A 113 -8.61 0.84 -23.88
N GLN A 114 -9.79 0.56 -23.31
CA GLN A 114 -10.44 1.43 -22.33
C GLN A 114 -9.63 1.58 -21.03
N GLU A 115 -8.97 0.51 -20.57
CA GLU A 115 -8.12 0.56 -19.37
C GLU A 115 -6.88 1.43 -19.63
N TRP A 116 -6.26 1.32 -20.81
CA TRP A 116 -5.15 2.18 -21.24
C TRP A 116 -5.56 3.65 -21.31
N LEU A 117 -6.66 3.96 -22.01
CA LEU A 117 -7.17 5.33 -22.13
C LEU A 117 -7.49 5.91 -20.76
N PHE A 118 -8.14 5.14 -19.88
CA PHE A 118 -8.44 5.59 -18.54
C PHE A 118 -7.16 5.81 -17.71
N ALA A 119 -6.13 4.97 -17.84
CA ALA A 119 -4.82 5.15 -17.20
C ALA A 119 -4.13 6.45 -17.62
N TRP A 120 -4.07 6.71 -18.93
CA TRP A 120 -3.54 7.96 -19.46
C TRP A 120 -4.34 9.18 -19.03
N PHE A 121 -5.67 9.08 -19.00
CA PHE A 121 -6.54 10.14 -18.51
C PHE A 121 -6.24 10.48 -17.03
N GLN A 122 -6.19 9.49 -16.13
CA GLN A 122 -5.89 9.75 -14.72
C GLN A 122 -4.48 10.29 -14.51
N PHE A 123 -3.51 9.82 -15.31
CA PHE A 123 -2.15 10.35 -15.33
C PHE A 123 -2.15 11.84 -15.71
N ALA A 124 -2.79 12.20 -16.82
CA ALA A 124 -2.88 13.57 -17.30
C ALA A 124 -3.62 14.49 -16.30
N VAL A 125 -4.75 14.03 -15.73
CA VAL A 125 -5.46 14.78 -14.68
C VAL A 125 -4.57 15.03 -13.47
N GLY A 126 -3.80 14.03 -13.04
CA GLY A 126 -2.83 14.19 -11.95
C GLY A 126 -1.77 15.26 -12.24
N LEU A 127 -1.19 15.24 -13.45
CA LEU A 127 -0.24 16.26 -13.90
C LEU A 127 -0.88 17.66 -13.92
N CYS A 128 -2.10 17.78 -14.45
CA CYS A 128 -2.86 19.03 -14.51
C CYS A 128 -3.17 19.57 -13.10
N LEU A 129 -3.53 18.72 -12.14
CA LEU A 129 -3.75 19.13 -10.75
C LEU A 129 -2.44 19.63 -10.13
N PHE A 130 -1.34 18.90 -10.32
CA PHE A 130 -0.07 19.19 -9.68
C PHE A 130 0.63 20.43 -10.26
N TRP A 131 0.74 20.58 -11.59
CA TRP A 131 1.44 21.69 -12.24
C TRP A 131 0.53 22.81 -12.78
N GLY A 132 -0.77 22.56 -12.91
CA GLY A 132 -1.74 23.53 -13.45
C GLY A 132 -2.61 24.15 -12.38
N VAL A 133 -3.54 23.36 -11.82
CA VAL A 133 -4.58 23.85 -10.89
C VAL A 133 -3.98 24.40 -9.61
N SER A 134 -2.92 23.78 -9.09
CA SER A 134 -2.20 24.27 -7.90
C SER A 134 -1.73 25.73 -8.02
N ARG A 135 -1.38 26.19 -9.23
CA ARG A 135 -0.93 27.57 -9.52
C ARG A 135 -2.05 28.59 -9.52
N LEU A 136 -3.29 28.15 -9.75
CA LEU A 136 -4.46 29.03 -9.79
C LEU A 136 -4.92 29.41 -8.37
N VAL A 137 -4.48 28.66 -7.36
CA VAL A 137 -4.86 28.89 -5.98
C VAL A 137 -3.94 29.94 -5.34
N PRO A 138 -4.49 31.02 -4.76
CA PRO A 138 -3.69 32.04 -4.09
C PRO A 138 -2.81 31.47 -2.97
N PRO A 139 -1.54 31.91 -2.82
CA PRO A 139 -0.61 31.40 -1.80
C PRO A 139 -1.10 31.52 -0.35
N ARG A 140 -2.06 32.40 -0.07
CA ARG A 140 -2.74 32.54 1.24
C ARG A 140 -3.51 31.30 1.69
N TYR A 141 -3.71 30.30 0.83
CA TYR A 141 -4.40 29.05 1.14
C TYR A 141 -3.46 27.83 1.01
N PRO A 142 -2.37 27.75 1.82
CA PRO A 142 -1.33 26.74 1.65
C PRO A 142 -1.86 25.30 1.78
N LEU A 143 -2.80 25.06 2.70
CA LEU A 143 -3.42 23.75 2.85
C LEU A 143 -4.19 23.33 1.60
N MET A 144 -4.94 24.23 0.98
CA MET A 144 -5.69 23.91 -0.24
C MET A 144 -4.76 23.60 -1.41
N VAL A 145 -3.71 24.41 -1.60
CA VAL A 145 -2.66 24.16 -2.60
C VAL A 145 -2.02 22.79 -2.37
N GLY A 146 -1.63 22.50 -1.13
CA GLY A 146 -0.98 21.26 -0.76
C GLY A 146 -1.88 20.04 -0.96
N TRP A 147 -3.17 20.11 -0.61
CA TRP A 147 -4.14 19.04 -0.89
C TRP A 147 -4.34 18.79 -2.38
N ILE A 148 -4.46 19.84 -3.19
CA ILE A 148 -4.52 19.71 -4.66
C ILE A 148 -3.26 19.02 -5.18
N GLY A 149 -2.08 19.43 -4.67
CA GLY A 149 -0.80 18.81 -4.99
C GLY A 149 -0.75 17.32 -4.62
N MET A 150 -1.09 16.96 -3.39
CA MET A 150 -1.13 15.56 -2.94
C MET A 150 -2.08 14.70 -3.77
N ILE A 151 -3.29 15.21 -4.06
CA ILE A 151 -4.25 14.51 -4.94
C ILE A 151 -3.66 14.35 -6.35
N GLY A 152 -2.99 15.38 -6.87
CA GLY A 152 -2.26 15.33 -8.14
C GLY A 152 -1.18 14.24 -8.17
N ILE A 153 -0.36 14.14 -7.12
CA ILE A 153 0.65 13.08 -6.96
C ILE A 153 -0.01 11.70 -6.94
N VAL A 154 -1.05 11.52 -6.10
CA VAL A 154 -1.76 10.24 -5.97
C VAL A 154 -2.38 9.82 -7.30
N MET A 155 -3.03 10.75 -8.02
CA MET A 155 -3.58 10.47 -9.36
C MET A 155 -2.50 10.12 -10.38
N THR A 156 -1.41 10.89 -10.41
CA THR A 156 -0.29 10.66 -11.34
C THR A 156 0.35 9.30 -11.10
N LEU A 157 0.70 8.99 -9.85
CA LEU A 157 1.46 7.79 -9.52
C LEU A 157 0.56 6.56 -9.36
N HIS A 158 -0.33 6.57 -8.37
CA HIS A 158 -1.07 5.37 -7.97
C HIS A 158 -2.15 4.96 -8.97
N PHE A 159 -2.84 5.93 -9.58
CA PHE A 159 -3.95 5.67 -10.49
C PHE A 159 -3.57 5.73 -11.98
N GLY A 160 -2.59 6.58 -12.33
CA GLY A 160 -2.04 6.71 -13.67
C GLY A 160 -0.89 5.73 -13.93
N LEU A 161 0.31 6.10 -13.49
CA LEU A 161 1.57 5.40 -13.80
C LEU A 161 1.54 3.92 -13.40
N PHE A 162 1.12 3.60 -12.18
CA PHE A 162 1.12 2.20 -11.72
C PHE A 162 0.13 1.34 -12.52
N ARG A 163 -0.96 1.92 -13.02
CA ARG A 163 -1.87 1.22 -13.92
C ARG A 163 -1.30 1.08 -15.32
N LEU A 164 -0.61 2.10 -15.85
CA LEU A 164 0.13 1.99 -17.11
C LEU A 164 1.18 0.88 -17.05
N LEU A 165 1.95 0.81 -15.95
CA LEU A 165 2.91 -0.27 -15.70
C LEU A 165 2.23 -1.63 -15.62
N SER A 166 1.09 -1.73 -14.91
CA SER A 166 0.31 -2.97 -14.83
C SER A 166 -0.11 -3.44 -16.22
N CYS A 167 -0.62 -2.52 -17.05
CA CYS A 167 -1.01 -2.83 -18.42
C CYS A 167 0.17 -3.24 -19.30
N GLY A 168 1.32 -2.58 -19.18
CA GLY A 168 2.55 -2.96 -19.88
C GLY A 168 3.00 -4.37 -19.51
N TRP A 169 3.10 -4.70 -18.22
CA TRP A 169 3.48 -6.04 -17.79
C TRP A 169 2.47 -7.12 -18.17
N ARG A 170 1.17 -6.83 -18.08
CA ARG A 170 0.11 -7.77 -18.51
C ARG A 170 0.16 -8.04 -20.02
N SER A 171 0.55 -7.06 -20.84
CA SER A 171 0.76 -7.28 -22.28
C SER A 171 1.94 -8.23 -22.58
N LEU A 172 2.89 -8.35 -21.64
CA LEU A 172 3.98 -9.32 -21.65
C LEU A 172 3.62 -10.64 -20.96
N ASN A 173 2.32 -10.88 -20.71
CA ASN A 173 1.79 -12.06 -20.02
C ASN A 173 2.37 -12.27 -18.60
N VAL A 174 2.71 -11.17 -17.91
CA VAL A 174 3.13 -11.16 -16.50
C VAL A 174 1.93 -10.81 -15.61
N ASN A 175 1.74 -11.54 -14.50
CA ASN A 175 0.63 -11.32 -13.57
C ASN A 175 0.88 -10.12 -12.65
N ALA A 176 0.90 -8.93 -13.25
CA ALA A 176 1.05 -7.64 -12.59
C ALA A 176 -0.33 -6.95 -12.47
N ARG A 177 -1.12 -7.35 -11.48
CA ARG A 177 -2.47 -6.78 -11.27
C ARG A 177 -2.40 -5.31 -10.86
N PRO A 178 -3.40 -4.48 -11.19
CA PRO A 178 -3.45 -3.09 -10.76
C PRO A 178 -3.31 -2.95 -9.24
N LEU A 179 -2.53 -1.96 -8.80
CA LEU A 179 -2.30 -1.73 -7.36
C LEU A 179 -3.46 -1.01 -6.66
N MET A 180 -4.21 -0.22 -7.45
CA MET A 180 -5.45 0.43 -7.07
C MET A 180 -6.55 -0.04 -8.03
N ASP A 181 -7.58 -0.71 -7.53
CA ASP A 181 -8.70 -1.20 -8.34
C ASP A 181 -10.03 -0.57 -7.92
N ARG A 182 -10.34 0.57 -8.53
CA ARG A 182 -11.59 1.34 -8.30
C ARG A 182 -11.95 1.44 -6.81
N PRO A 183 -11.06 1.96 -5.94
CA PRO A 183 -11.27 1.98 -4.50
C PRO A 183 -12.53 2.74 -4.06
N LEU A 184 -12.92 3.79 -4.80
CA LEU A 184 -14.15 4.53 -4.50
C LEU A 184 -15.45 3.76 -4.82
N ALA A 185 -15.36 2.64 -5.56
CA ALA A 185 -16.47 1.75 -5.83
C ALA A 185 -16.66 0.66 -4.76
N SER A 186 -15.90 0.72 -3.65
CA SER A 186 -16.00 -0.25 -2.55
C SER A 186 -17.37 -0.19 -1.89
N ALA A 187 -18.05 -1.32 -1.74
CA ALA A 187 -19.31 -1.42 -1.01
C ALA A 187 -19.13 -1.47 0.51
N SER A 188 -17.88 -1.56 1.00
CA SER A 188 -17.54 -1.55 2.42
C SER A 188 -16.10 -1.13 2.68
N ILE A 189 -15.82 -0.74 3.93
CA ILE A 189 -14.47 -0.40 4.37
C ILE A 189 -13.50 -1.59 4.32
N SER A 190 -14.01 -2.81 4.53
CA SER A 190 -13.21 -4.05 4.41
C SER A 190 -12.79 -4.30 2.96
N GLU A 191 -13.66 -3.99 1.98
CA GLU A 191 -13.36 -4.15 0.56
C GLU A 191 -12.35 -3.11 0.09
N PHE A 192 -12.47 -1.87 0.56
CA PHE A 192 -11.53 -0.78 0.28
C PHE A 192 -10.10 -1.19 0.65
N TRP A 193 -9.85 -1.50 1.93
CA TRP A 193 -8.50 -1.84 2.41
C TRP A 193 -8.05 -3.26 2.04
N GLY A 194 -8.98 -4.19 1.90
CA GLY A 194 -8.67 -5.60 1.69
C GLY A 194 -8.41 -5.97 0.23
N VAL A 195 -9.05 -5.29 -0.72
CA VAL A 195 -9.04 -5.72 -2.13
C VAL A 195 -8.68 -4.61 -3.11
N ARG A 196 -9.05 -3.35 -2.83
CA ARG A 196 -9.06 -2.29 -3.84
C ARG A 196 -8.01 -1.19 -3.67
N TRP A 197 -7.56 -0.94 -2.44
CA TRP A 197 -6.57 0.08 -2.12
C TRP A 197 -5.23 -0.54 -1.75
N ASN A 198 -4.16 -0.06 -2.39
CA ASN A 198 -2.76 -0.41 -2.12
C ASN A 198 -2.54 -1.93 -1.93
N THR A 199 -2.90 -2.69 -2.96
CA THR A 199 -2.81 -4.16 -2.94
C THR A 199 -1.39 -4.66 -2.67
N ALA A 200 -0.37 -3.90 -3.08
CA ALA A 200 1.03 -4.17 -2.77
C ALA A 200 1.30 -4.24 -1.25
N PHE A 201 0.87 -3.24 -0.49
CA PHE A 201 1.03 -3.24 0.96
C PHE A 201 0.15 -4.32 1.63
N ARG A 202 -1.06 -4.53 1.10
CA ARG A 202 -1.98 -5.59 1.57
C ARG A 202 -1.38 -6.98 1.39
N ASP A 203 -0.72 -7.27 0.26
CA ASP A 203 -0.06 -8.56 0.02
C ASP A 203 1.13 -8.77 0.97
N LEU A 204 1.94 -7.73 1.17
CA LEU A 204 3.06 -7.73 2.10
C LEU A 204 2.60 -7.99 3.55
N THR A 205 1.66 -7.20 4.04
CA THR A 205 1.15 -7.30 5.42
C THR A 205 0.40 -8.60 5.63
N HIS A 206 -0.38 -9.09 4.66
CA HIS A 206 -1.02 -10.38 4.76
C HIS A 206 0.02 -11.50 4.99
N ARG A 207 1.07 -11.54 4.15
CA ARG A 207 2.09 -12.57 4.20
C ARG A 207 2.98 -12.52 5.45
N PHE A 208 3.44 -11.33 5.84
CA PHE A 208 4.48 -11.18 6.88
C PHE A 208 3.96 -10.78 8.25
N LEU A 209 2.70 -10.37 8.35
CA LEU A 209 2.08 -9.93 9.60
C LEU A 209 0.81 -10.72 9.89
N PHE A 210 -0.13 -10.79 8.94
CA PHE A 210 -1.43 -11.40 9.22
C PHE A 210 -1.34 -12.91 9.43
N VAL A 211 -0.78 -13.66 8.46
CA VAL A 211 -0.62 -15.13 8.53
C VAL A 211 0.10 -15.58 9.82
N PRO A 212 1.26 -15.01 10.22
CA PRO A 212 1.96 -15.47 11.43
C PRO A 212 1.27 -15.07 12.75
N LEU A 213 0.50 -13.97 12.79
CA LEU A 213 -0.16 -13.50 14.01
C LEU A 213 -1.56 -14.07 14.21
N PHE A 214 -2.24 -14.44 13.12
CA PHE A 214 -3.62 -14.91 13.14
C PHE A 214 -3.89 -16.05 14.14
N PRO A 215 -3.04 -17.12 14.22
CA PRO A 215 -3.27 -18.22 15.16
C PRO A 215 -3.23 -17.80 16.64
N ARG A 216 -2.54 -16.71 16.97
CA ARG A 216 -2.35 -16.25 18.36
C ARG A 216 -3.32 -15.14 18.77
N CYS A 217 -3.60 -14.23 17.85
CA CYS A 217 -4.36 -13.00 18.13
C CYS A 217 -5.80 -13.03 17.59
N GLY A 218 -6.14 -14.03 16.78
CA GLY A 218 -7.42 -14.11 16.08
C GLY A 218 -7.64 -12.96 15.09
N VAL A 219 -8.84 -12.89 14.50
CA VAL A 219 -9.19 -11.86 13.50
C VAL A 219 -9.09 -10.44 14.09
N TRP A 220 -9.59 -10.24 15.30
CA TRP A 220 -9.69 -8.92 15.94
C TRP A 220 -8.30 -8.36 16.26
N GLY A 221 -7.50 -9.10 17.02
CA GLY A 221 -6.17 -8.67 17.43
C GLY A 221 -5.26 -8.48 16.22
N THR A 222 -5.27 -9.41 15.26
CA THR A 222 -4.43 -9.31 14.05
C THR A 222 -4.79 -8.09 13.20
N THR A 223 -6.08 -7.77 13.07
CA THR A 223 -6.51 -6.56 12.34
C THR A 223 -6.00 -5.30 13.04
N LEU A 224 -6.20 -5.17 14.36
CA LEU A 224 -5.74 -3.99 15.10
C LEU A 224 -4.21 -3.84 15.05
N ILE A 225 -3.46 -4.93 15.20
CA ILE A 225 -2.00 -4.91 15.11
C ILE A 225 -1.56 -4.49 13.70
N ALA A 226 -2.19 -5.00 12.65
CA ALA A 226 -1.87 -4.63 11.27
C ALA A 226 -2.06 -3.12 11.02
N PHE A 227 -3.18 -2.57 11.48
CA PHE A 227 -3.48 -1.14 11.34
C PHE A 227 -2.62 -0.27 12.26
N LEU A 228 -2.27 -0.73 13.47
CA LEU A 228 -1.33 -0.05 14.36
C LEU A 228 0.05 0.06 13.71
N ILE A 229 0.60 -1.06 13.21
CA ILE A 229 1.91 -1.07 12.54
C ILE A 229 1.88 -0.19 11.28
N SER A 230 0.81 -0.27 10.49
CA SER A 230 0.61 0.63 9.34
C SER A 230 0.64 2.09 9.80
N GLY A 231 -0.07 2.42 10.86
CA GLY A 231 -0.09 3.74 11.49
C GLY A 231 1.30 4.25 11.86
N LEU A 232 2.05 3.45 12.60
CA LEU A 232 3.41 3.79 13.04
C LEU A 232 4.36 4.01 11.87
N VAL A 233 4.26 3.21 10.81
CA VAL A 233 5.05 3.41 9.59
C VAL A 233 4.68 4.72 8.89
N HIS A 234 3.40 5.10 8.90
CA HIS A 234 3.00 6.39 8.33
C HIS A 234 3.42 7.55 9.22
N ASP A 235 3.39 7.44 10.55
CA ASP A 235 3.98 8.45 11.45
C ASP A 235 5.49 8.61 11.21
N LEU A 236 6.19 7.49 11.03
CA LEU A 236 7.61 7.50 10.70
C LEU A 236 7.91 8.20 9.38
N VAL A 237 7.06 8.04 8.36
CA VAL A 237 7.30 8.62 7.03
C VAL A 237 6.74 10.03 6.89
N ILE A 238 5.64 10.36 7.58
CA ILE A 238 4.92 11.63 7.45
C ILE A 238 5.32 12.58 8.58
N SER A 239 5.08 12.18 9.83
CA SER A 239 5.20 13.04 11.00
C SER A 239 6.65 13.34 11.37
N VAL A 240 7.56 12.36 11.26
CA VAL A 240 8.98 12.54 11.60
C VAL A 240 9.68 13.54 10.67
N PRO A 241 9.62 13.42 9.33
CA PRO A 241 10.19 14.44 8.45
C PRO A 241 9.51 15.80 8.60
N ALA A 242 8.21 15.81 8.87
CA ALA A 242 7.46 17.05 9.09
C ALA A 242 7.74 17.72 10.44
N GLN A 243 8.39 17.01 11.37
CA GLN A 243 8.62 17.40 12.76
C GLN A 243 7.34 17.83 13.52
N GLY A 244 6.20 17.20 13.21
CA GLY A 244 4.92 17.57 13.80
C GLY A 244 3.83 16.57 13.46
N GLY A 245 2.66 16.72 14.11
CA GLY A 245 1.51 15.84 13.85
C GLY A 245 1.64 14.39 14.33
N TYR A 246 2.60 14.13 15.23
CA TYR A 246 2.86 12.81 15.80
C TYR A 246 1.59 12.13 16.34
N GLY A 247 1.41 10.87 15.95
CA GLY A 247 0.27 10.03 16.31
C GLY A 247 -0.97 10.26 15.44
N GLY A 248 -1.00 11.30 14.60
CA GLY A 248 -2.10 11.57 13.67
C GLY A 248 -2.32 10.44 12.68
N PRO A 249 -1.32 10.10 11.85
CA PRO A 249 -1.38 8.92 10.98
C PRO A 249 -1.75 7.63 11.72
N THR A 250 -1.16 7.37 12.90
CA THR A 250 -1.50 6.18 13.69
C THR A 250 -2.97 6.16 14.11
N LEU A 251 -3.50 7.28 14.60
CA LEU A 251 -4.90 7.42 14.95
C LEU A 251 -5.81 7.19 13.74
N PHE A 252 -5.48 7.76 12.58
CA PHE A 252 -6.22 7.52 11.33
C PHE A 252 -6.35 6.02 11.04
N PHE A 253 -5.23 5.28 11.02
CA PHE A 253 -5.27 3.85 10.71
C PHE A 253 -5.98 3.03 11.80
N LEU A 254 -5.85 3.38 13.08
CA LEU A 254 -6.62 2.72 14.14
C LEU A 254 -8.13 2.90 13.97
N ILE A 255 -8.58 4.10 13.58
CA ILE A 255 -9.99 4.35 13.24
C ILE A 255 -10.44 3.42 12.11
N GLN A 256 -9.62 3.23 11.06
CA GLN A 256 -9.92 2.30 9.96
C GLN A 256 -10.05 0.84 10.44
N GLY A 257 -9.10 0.40 11.27
CA GLY A 257 -9.11 -0.95 11.84
C GLY A 257 -10.35 -1.21 12.69
N ILE A 258 -10.71 -0.26 13.55
CA ILE A 258 -11.92 -0.32 14.38
C ILE A 258 -13.18 -0.33 13.50
N ALA A 259 -13.25 0.52 12.48
CA ALA A 259 -14.39 0.56 11.56
C ALA A 259 -14.59 -0.77 10.80
N ILE A 260 -13.51 -1.45 10.41
CA ILE A 260 -13.58 -2.80 9.86
C ILE A 260 -14.20 -3.77 10.87
N LEU A 261 -13.79 -3.72 12.13
CA LEU A 261 -14.33 -4.60 13.18
C LEU A 261 -15.80 -4.31 13.50
N ILE A 262 -16.19 -3.03 13.55
CA ILE A 262 -17.59 -2.60 13.68
C ILE A 262 -18.41 -3.14 12.51
N SER A 263 -17.93 -3.01 11.27
CA SER A 263 -18.62 -3.53 10.08
C SER A 263 -18.83 -5.05 10.13
N ARG A 264 -17.92 -5.78 10.79
CA ARG A 264 -17.97 -7.23 10.96
C ARG A 264 -18.80 -7.68 12.17
N SER A 265 -19.11 -6.79 13.11
CA SER A 265 -19.91 -7.10 14.30
C SER A 265 -21.36 -7.51 13.95
N ARG A 266 -22.09 -8.07 14.93
CA ARG A 266 -23.52 -8.41 14.76
C ARG A 266 -24.34 -7.17 14.38
N PHE A 267 -24.05 -6.03 15.00
CA PHE A 267 -24.68 -4.74 14.71
C PHE A 267 -24.38 -4.28 13.28
N GLY A 268 -23.10 -4.27 12.88
CA GLY A 268 -22.70 -3.85 11.54
C GLY A 268 -23.31 -4.70 10.43
N ARG A 269 -23.48 -6.01 10.65
CA ARG A 269 -24.22 -6.89 9.74
C ARG A 269 -25.71 -6.55 9.69
N LYS A 270 -26.34 -6.29 10.84
CA LYS A 270 -27.77 -5.96 10.92
C LYS A 270 -28.12 -4.66 10.17
N VAL A 271 -27.24 -3.65 10.25
CA VAL A 271 -27.43 -2.33 9.61
C VAL A 271 -26.90 -2.31 8.16
N GLY A 272 -26.29 -3.40 7.69
CA GLY A 272 -25.81 -3.50 6.31
C GLY A 272 -24.52 -2.73 6.02
N LEU A 273 -23.63 -2.54 7.00
CA LEU A 273 -22.36 -1.82 6.83
C LEU A 273 -21.33 -2.52 5.91
N ARG A 274 -21.69 -3.68 5.34
CA ARG A 274 -20.81 -4.50 4.51
C ARG A 274 -21.18 -4.51 3.04
N HIS A 275 -22.28 -3.89 2.64
CA HIS A 275 -22.76 -3.91 1.27
C HIS A 275 -23.66 -2.73 0.94
N GLY A 276 -23.86 -2.49 -0.35
CA GLY A 276 -24.78 -1.48 -0.87
C GLY A 276 -24.40 -0.05 -0.46
N PHE A 277 -25.40 0.85 -0.55
CA PHE A 277 -25.21 2.27 -0.31
C PHE A 277 -24.83 2.57 1.15
N THR A 278 -25.43 1.89 2.13
CA THR A 278 -25.13 2.09 3.55
C THR A 278 -23.68 1.75 3.88
N GLY A 279 -23.17 0.61 3.39
CA GLY A 279 -21.77 0.25 3.55
C GLY A 279 -20.81 1.19 2.83
N TRP A 280 -21.18 1.68 1.64
CA TRP A 280 -20.42 2.69 0.91
C TRP A 280 -20.35 4.02 1.66
N CYS A 281 -21.48 4.56 2.12
CA CYS A 281 -21.55 5.80 2.90
C CYS A 281 -20.69 5.71 4.16
N PHE A 282 -20.83 4.61 4.91
CA PHE A 282 -20.01 4.36 6.09
C PHE A 282 -18.52 4.34 5.75
N ALA A 283 -18.13 3.63 4.68
CA ALA A 283 -16.74 3.59 4.23
C ALA A 283 -16.21 4.98 3.87
N MET A 284 -16.96 5.75 3.06
CA MET A 284 -16.54 7.09 2.65
C MET A 284 -16.42 8.06 3.82
N LEU A 285 -17.38 8.04 4.76
CA LEU A 285 -17.32 8.88 5.96
C LEU A 285 -16.08 8.59 6.80
N VAL A 286 -15.81 7.30 7.06
CA VAL A 286 -14.66 6.87 7.87
C VAL A 286 -13.33 7.13 7.16
N LEU A 287 -13.29 7.13 5.83
CA LEU A 287 -12.08 7.44 5.06
C LEU A 287 -11.81 8.94 4.97
N LEU A 288 -12.84 9.74 4.66
CA LEU A 288 -12.68 11.14 4.31
C LEU A 288 -12.63 12.06 5.54
N LEU A 289 -13.47 11.81 6.55
CA LEU A 289 -13.55 12.70 7.71
C LEU A 289 -12.22 12.79 8.49
N PRO A 290 -11.52 11.68 8.79
CA PRO A 290 -10.23 11.77 9.49
C PRO A 290 -9.04 11.98 8.53
N ALA A 291 -9.24 12.21 7.23
CA ALA A 291 -8.12 12.33 6.28
C ALA A 291 -7.16 13.47 6.62
N ALA A 292 -7.66 14.57 7.20
CA ALA A 292 -6.85 15.68 7.68
C ALA A 292 -5.98 15.34 8.89
N ILE A 293 -6.29 14.25 9.61
CA ILE A 293 -5.46 13.74 10.71
C ILE A 293 -4.27 12.95 10.14
N LEU A 294 -4.48 12.23 9.03
CA LEU A 294 -3.42 11.52 8.31
C LEU A 294 -2.44 12.50 7.64
N PHE A 295 -2.96 13.50 6.94
CA PHE A 295 -2.17 14.54 6.27
C PHE A 295 -2.31 15.87 7.02
N HIS A 296 -1.75 15.92 8.21
CA HIS A 296 -1.84 17.06 9.11
C HIS A 296 -1.15 18.32 8.53
N PRO A 297 -1.54 19.54 8.97
CA PRO A 297 -1.01 20.80 8.44
C PRO A 297 0.52 20.89 8.40
N ALA A 298 1.21 20.45 9.46
CA ALA A 298 2.68 20.46 9.48
C ALA A 298 3.28 19.67 8.30
N PHE A 299 2.74 18.49 7.96
CA PHE A 299 3.22 17.73 6.80
C PHE A 299 3.00 18.48 5.48
N VAL A 300 1.82 19.09 5.33
CA VAL A 300 1.50 19.85 4.12
C VAL A 300 2.45 21.03 3.95
N GLU A 301 2.69 21.78 5.01
CA GLU A 301 3.46 23.03 4.96
C GLU A 301 4.97 22.82 4.95
N THR A 302 5.51 21.82 5.65
CA THR A 302 6.96 21.60 5.76
C THR A 302 7.50 20.61 4.72
N VAL A 303 6.67 19.69 4.24
CA VAL A 303 7.07 18.67 3.26
C VAL A 303 6.49 18.97 1.89
N ILE A 304 5.16 19.00 1.77
CA ILE A 304 4.49 19.02 0.46
C ILE A 304 4.70 20.35 -0.27
N ILE A 305 4.48 21.48 0.39
CA ILE A 305 4.61 22.80 -0.26
C ILE A 305 6.05 23.07 -0.73
N PRO A 306 7.11 22.86 0.08
CA PRO A 306 8.49 23.01 -0.38
C PRO A 306 8.86 22.04 -1.51
N PHE A 307 8.36 20.80 -1.46
CA PHE A 307 8.51 19.84 -2.54
C PHE A 307 7.89 20.35 -3.85
N MET A 308 6.66 20.86 -3.79
CA MET A 308 5.97 21.44 -4.94
C MET A 308 6.72 22.64 -5.51
N LYS A 309 7.24 23.54 -4.67
CA LYS A 309 8.08 24.66 -5.11
C LYS A 309 9.34 24.18 -5.82
N THR A 310 10.02 23.20 -5.25
CA THR A 310 11.26 22.63 -5.82
C THR A 310 11.03 22.01 -7.21
N LEU A 311 9.88 21.37 -7.41
CA LEU A 311 9.50 20.79 -8.71
C LEU A 311 8.85 21.79 -9.68
N GLY A 312 8.82 23.09 -9.32
CA GLY A 312 8.21 24.14 -10.12
C GLY A 312 6.70 24.00 -10.29
N ALA A 313 6.02 23.27 -9.40
CA ALA A 313 4.55 23.16 -9.42
C ALA A 313 3.88 24.47 -9.03
N ILE A 314 4.46 25.20 -8.08
CA ILE A 314 3.99 26.49 -7.57
C ILE A 314 5.18 27.44 -7.39
N ALA A 315 4.90 28.74 -7.27
CA ALA A 315 5.89 29.79 -7.00
C ALA A 315 6.31 29.83 -5.53
#